data_AF-X0TUW1-F1
#
_entry.id   AF-X0TUW1-F1
#
_cell.length_a   1.000
_cell.length_b   1.000
_cell.length_c   1.000
_cell.angle_alpha   90.00
_cell.angle_beta   90.00
_cell.angle_gamma   90.00
#
_symmetry.space_group_name_H-M   'P 1'
#
loop_
_entity.id
_entity.type
_entity.pdbx_description
1 polymer ?
#
loop_
_entity_poly.entity_id
_entity_poly.type
_entity_poly.pdbx_seq_one_letter_code
_entity_poly.pdbx_strand_id
1 'polypeptide(L)'
;MNDILHTHTRTDGRVLRVVQDDITEEQVDAIVNAANEQLAHGGGVAGAIVRAGGREIQDESRRWVREHGDVPTGGAAITGAGELKARYVIHAVGPVWGMGNEEALLAGA
;
A
#
# COMPACT_ATOMS: atom_id res chain seq x y z
N MET A 1 -11.74 17.02 2.38
CA MET A 1 -10.98 18.13 1.76
C MET A 1 -9.55 17.83 2.11
N ASN A 2 -8.75 17.38 1.15
CA ASN A 2 -7.38 16.93 1.38
C ASN A 2 -6.57 18.12 1.87
N ASP A 3 -6.16 18.12 3.14
CA ASP A 3 -5.38 19.22 3.68
C ASP A 3 -3.90 19.01 3.32
N ILE A 4 -3.38 19.88 2.47
CA ILE A 4 -1.98 19.82 2.05
C ILE A 4 -1.16 20.54 3.09
N LEU A 5 -0.53 19.77 3.98
CA LEU A 5 0.31 20.29 5.04
C LEU A 5 1.65 20.80 4.51
N HIS A 6 2.20 20.15 3.48
CA HIS A 6 3.48 20.54 2.88
C HIS A 6 3.56 20.12 1.41
N THR A 7 4.31 20.90 0.62
CA THR A 7 4.66 20.58 -0.76
C THR A 7 6.14 20.87 -1.00
N HIS A 8 6.84 19.90 -1.58
CA HIS A 8 8.24 20.01 -1.98
C HIS A 8 8.39 19.61 -3.45
N THR A 9 8.98 20.48 -4.26
CA THR A 9 9.32 20.18 -5.65
C THR A 9 10.78 19.77 -5.72
N ARG A 10 11.03 18.53 -6.14
CA ARG A 10 12.37 18.00 -6.37
C ARG A 10 13.01 18.67 -7.59
N THR A 11 14.34 18.59 -7.67
CA THR A 11 15.12 19.16 -8.79
C THR A 11 14.79 18.56 -10.15
N ASP A 12 14.25 17.33 -10.18
CA ASP A 12 13.77 16.63 -11.37
C ASP A 12 12.32 16.99 -11.76
N GLY A 13 11.70 17.95 -11.07
CA GLY A 13 10.34 18.43 -11.32
C GLY A 13 9.24 17.59 -10.65
N ARG A 14 9.57 16.48 -9.96
CA ARG A 14 8.58 15.69 -9.23
C ARG A 14 8.12 16.44 -7.97
N VAL A 15 6.83 16.39 -7.69
CA VAL A 15 6.23 17.04 -6.52
C VAL A 15 5.93 16.00 -5.45
N LEU A 16 6.43 16.23 -4.24
CA LEU A 16 6.10 15.48 -3.04
C LEU A 16 5.15 16.30 -2.18
N ARG A 17 4.06 15.70 -1.72
CA ARG A 17 3.07 16.35 -0.87
C ARG A 17 2.86 15.53 0.39
N VAL A 18 2.84 16.22 1.52
CA VAL A 18 2.33 15.65 2.79
C VAL A 18 0.88 16.09 2.89
N VAL A 19 0.00 15.10 2.93
CA VAL A 19 -1.45 15.29 2.89
C VAL A 19 -2.06 14.61 4.10
N GLN A 20 -2.94 15.32 4.80
CA GLN A 20 -3.79 14.73 5.84
C GLN A 20 -5.14 14.39 5.21
N ASP A 21 -5.37 13.10 4.98
CA ASP A 21 -6.65 12.58 4.44
C ASP A 21 -6.83 11.07 4.73
N ASP A 22 -7.97 10.53 4.29
CA ASP A 22 -8.23 9.11 4.18
C ASP A 22 -7.75 8.56 2.82
N ILE A 23 -6.80 7.62 2.87
CA ILE A 23 -6.21 7.00 1.69
C ILE A 23 -7.24 6.28 0.80
N THR A 24 -8.39 5.85 1.35
CA THR A 24 -9.43 5.18 0.55
C THR A 24 -10.21 6.15 -0.34
N GLU A 25 -10.11 7.46 -0.08
CA GLU A 25 -10.84 8.51 -0.79
C GLU A 25 -9.99 9.26 -1.83
N GLU A 26 -8.70 8.94 -1.92
CA GLU A 26 -7.72 9.58 -2.80
C GLU A 26 -7.99 9.31 -4.29
N GLN A 27 -8.01 10.36 -5.10
CA GLN A 27 -8.15 10.29 -6.56
C GLN A 27 -6.77 10.25 -7.22
N VAL A 28 -6.16 9.06 -7.18
CA VAL A 28 -4.81 8.82 -7.68
C VAL A 28 -4.77 7.56 -8.55
N ASP A 29 -3.69 7.36 -9.29
CA ASP A 29 -3.56 6.16 -10.11
C ASP A 29 -3.44 4.88 -9.27
N ALA A 30 -2.74 4.94 -8.15
CA ALA A 30 -2.55 3.83 -7.23
C ALA A 30 -2.34 4.32 -5.80
N ILE A 31 -2.74 3.50 -4.83
CA ILE A 31 -2.40 3.67 -3.42
C ILE A 31 -1.45 2.56 -2.96
N VAL A 32 -0.65 2.84 -1.94
CA VAL A 32 0.23 1.83 -1.32
C VAL A 32 -0.37 1.39 0.01
N ASN A 33 -0.59 0.08 0.15
CA ASN A 33 -1.06 -0.56 1.36
C ASN A 33 0.11 -1.13 2.17
N ALA A 34 0.14 -0.87 3.48
CA ALA A 34 1.02 -1.60 4.40
C ALA A 34 0.46 -3.02 4.62
N ALA A 35 1.12 -4.02 4.04
CA ALA A 35 0.69 -5.41 4.03
C ALA A 35 1.58 -6.32 4.88
N ASN A 36 1.07 -7.53 5.15
CA ASN A 36 1.85 -8.67 5.63
C ASN A 36 2.16 -9.63 4.46
N GLU A 37 3.07 -10.58 4.71
CA GLU A 37 3.58 -11.53 3.72
C GLU A 37 2.46 -12.36 3.05
N GLN A 38 1.37 -12.65 3.77
CA GLN A 38 0.24 -13.43 3.27
C GLN A 38 -0.85 -12.59 2.58
N LEU A 39 -0.63 -11.27 2.42
CA LEU A 39 -1.62 -10.31 1.91
C LEU A 39 -2.99 -10.45 2.58
N ALA A 40 -3.00 -10.67 3.90
CA ALA A 40 -4.20 -10.87 4.71
C ALA A 40 -4.62 -9.54 5.37
N HIS A 41 -5.63 -8.89 4.80
CA HIS A 41 -6.03 -7.51 5.11
C HIS A 41 -7.07 -7.46 6.25
N GLY A 42 -6.70 -7.94 7.43
CA GLY A 42 -7.61 -8.08 8.58
C GLY A 42 -7.82 -6.84 9.44
N GLY A 43 -6.96 -5.82 9.33
CA GLY A 43 -6.97 -4.66 10.24
C GLY A 43 -6.13 -3.48 9.76
N GLY A 44 -6.10 -2.40 10.55
CA GLY A 44 -5.38 -1.17 10.21
C GLY A 44 -5.84 -0.56 8.87
N VAL A 45 -4.89 0.06 8.16
CA VAL A 45 -5.11 0.63 6.83
C VAL A 45 -5.52 -0.45 5.81
N ALA A 46 -4.91 -1.63 5.86
CA ALA A 46 -5.27 -2.74 4.96
C ALA A 46 -6.75 -3.13 5.10
N GLY A 47 -7.25 -3.23 6.33
CA GLY A 47 -8.66 -3.48 6.59
C GLY A 47 -9.56 -2.33 6.14
N ALA A 48 -9.11 -1.07 6.25
CA ALA A 48 -9.86 0.08 5.74
C ALA A 48 -9.98 0.04 4.20
N ILE A 49 -8.88 -0.26 3.51
CA ILE A 49 -8.82 -0.44 2.05
C ILE A 49 -9.79 -1.53 1.59
N VAL A 50 -9.81 -2.70 2.23
CA VAL A 50 -10.74 -3.79 1.83
C VAL A 50 -12.19 -3.46 2.17
N ARG A 51 -12.46 -2.74 3.26
CA ARG A 51 -13.83 -2.31 3.59
C ARG A 51 -14.37 -1.29 2.57
N ALA A 52 -13.53 -0.35 2.14
CA ALA A 52 -13.93 0.70 1.20
C ALA A 52 -13.90 0.23 -0.27
N GLY A 53 -12.88 -0.54 -0.66
CA GLY A 53 -12.70 -1.03 -2.03
C GLY A 53 -13.37 -2.36 -2.33
N GLY A 54 -13.99 -2.99 -1.34
CA GLY A 54 -14.71 -4.25 -1.50
C GLY A 54 -13.84 -5.50 -1.33
N ARG A 55 -14.53 -6.63 -1.14
CA ARG A 55 -13.91 -7.94 -0.86
C ARG A 55 -13.01 -8.44 -1.99
N GLU A 56 -13.23 -7.96 -3.21
CA GLU A 56 -12.47 -8.39 -4.38
C GLU A 56 -10.97 -8.17 -4.22
N ILE A 57 -10.54 -7.06 -3.60
CA ILE A 57 -9.11 -6.80 -3.32
C ILE A 57 -8.48 -7.96 -2.53
N GLN A 58 -9.19 -8.46 -1.52
CA GLN A 58 -8.74 -9.59 -0.71
C GLN A 58 -8.79 -10.92 -1.49
N ASP A 59 -9.76 -11.09 -2.38
CA ASP A 59 -9.86 -12.27 -3.26
C ASP A 59 -8.72 -12.31 -4.28
N GLU A 60 -8.37 -11.17 -4.88
CA GLU A 60 -7.22 -11.01 -5.77
C GLU A 60 -5.90 -11.26 -5.03
N SER A 61 -5.75 -10.69 -3.83
CA SER A 61 -4.59 -10.92 -2.98
C SER A 61 -4.39 -12.41 -2.65
N ARG A 62 -5.48 -13.11 -2.29
CA ARG A 62 -5.43 -14.57 -2.04
C ARG A 62 -5.06 -15.36 -3.29
N ARG A 63 -5.55 -14.94 -4.47
CA ARG A 63 -5.17 -15.56 -5.75
C ARG A 63 -3.69 -15.34 -6.04
N TRP A 64 -3.20 -14.12 -5.85
CA TRP A 64 -1.81 -13.77 -6.04
C TRP A 64 -0.89 -14.65 -5.18
N VAL A 65 -1.17 -14.78 -3.87
CA VAL A 65 -0.38 -15.63 -2.95
C VAL A 65 -0.43 -17.11 -3.34
N ARG A 66 -1.58 -17.62 -3.79
CA ARG A 66 -1.67 -19.01 -4.28
C ARG A 66 -0.81 -19.27 -5.51
N GLU A 67 -0.64 -18.26 -6.37
CA GLU A 67 0.10 -18.38 -7.62
C GLU A 67 1.60 -18.14 -7.45
N HIS A 68 1.99 -17.24 -6.53
CA HIS A 68 3.36 -16.74 -6.40
C HIS A 68 4.04 -17.09 -5.07
N GLY A 69 3.29 -17.57 -4.08
CA GLY A 69 3.74 -17.72 -2.70
C GLY A 69 3.59 -16.44 -1.87
N ASP A 70 4.11 -16.48 -0.64
CA ASP A 70 4.12 -15.33 0.27
C ASP A 70 5.02 -14.20 -0.29
N VAL A 71 4.62 -12.95 -0.09
CA VAL A 71 5.42 -11.79 -0.48
C VAL A 71 6.52 -11.60 0.57
N PRO A 72 7.81 -11.66 0.20
CA PRO A 72 8.88 -11.47 1.16
C PRO A 72 8.91 -10.01 1.66
N THR A 73 9.44 -9.80 2.86
CA THR A 73 9.76 -8.46 3.36
C THR A 73 10.64 -7.69 2.36
N GLY A 74 10.29 -6.44 2.08
CA GLY A 74 10.89 -5.61 1.01
C GLY A 74 10.25 -5.81 -0.36
N GLY A 75 9.35 -6.78 -0.50
CA GLY A 75 8.60 -7.05 -1.72
C GLY A 75 7.24 -6.34 -1.78
N ALA A 76 6.60 -6.43 -2.96
CA ALA A 76 5.25 -5.94 -3.16
C ALA A 76 4.46 -6.83 -4.13
N ALA A 77 3.13 -6.84 -3.96
CA ALA A 77 2.17 -7.40 -4.89
C ALA A 77 1.16 -6.34 -5.33
N ILE A 78 0.59 -6.50 -6.52
CA ILE A 78 -0.35 -5.52 -7.10
C ILE A 78 -1.69 -6.21 -7.39
N THR A 79 -2.78 -5.55 -7.02
CA THR A 79 -4.15 -5.93 -7.36
C THR A 79 -4.90 -4.76 -8.01
N GLY A 80 -6.09 -5.03 -8.54
CA GLY A 80 -7.09 -3.98 -8.75
C GLY A 80 -7.51 -3.33 -7.42
N ALA A 81 -8.09 -2.14 -7.51
CA ALA A 81 -8.54 -1.36 -6.34
C ALA A 81 -10.03 -1.46 -6.05
N GLY A 82 -10.76 -2.29 -6.80
CA GLY A 82 -12.18 -2.50 -6.66
C GLY A 82 -13.01 -1.22 -6.71
N GLU A 83 -13.79 -0.95 -5.67
CA GLU A 83 -14.67 0.22 -5.58
C GLU A 83 -13.95 1.54 -5.20
N LEU A 84 -12.64 1.50 -4.93
CA LEU A 84 -11.88 2.72 -4.63
C LEU A 84 -11.82 3.66 -5.85
N LYS A 85 -11.57 4.94 -5.58
CA LYS A 85 -11.29 5.93 -6.65
C LYS A 85 -9.92 5.70 -7.31
N ALA A 86 -9.00 5.02 -6.62
CA ALA A 86 -7.74 4.58 -7.20
C ALA A 86 -7.95 3.44 -8.21
N ARG A 87 -6.99 3.22 -9.11
CA ARG A 87 -7.08 2.11 -10.09
C ARG A 87 -6.42 0.83 -9.59
N TYR A 88 -5.36 0.97 -8.79
CA TYR A 88 -4.57 -0.14 -8.28
C TYR A 88 -4.24 0.01 -6.80
N VAL A 89 -4.03 -1.12 -6.13
CA VAL A 89 -3.44 -1.17 -4.79
C VAL A 89 -2.10 -1.89 -4.89
N ILE A 90 -1.04 -1.23 -4.44
CA ILE A 90 0.29 -1.81 -4.30
C ILE A 90 0.45 -2.25 -2.83
N HIS A 91 0.47 -3.55 -2.58
CA HIS A 91 0.62 -4.12 -1.25
C HIS A 91 2.11 -4.32 -0.93
N ALA A 92 2.70 -3.39 -0.20
CA ALA A 92 4.11 -3.43 0.18
C ALA A 92 4.29 -4.10 1.56
N VAL A 93 5.23 -5.03 1.65
CA VAL A 93 5.55 -5.74 2.90
C VAL A 93 6.78 -5.09 3.53
N GLY A 94 6.54 -4.24 4.52
CA GLY A 94 7.61 -3.60 5.30
C GLY A 94 8.17 -4.52 6.39
N PRO A 95 9.39 -4.24 6.90
CA PRO A 95 9.98 -5.01 7.99
C PRO A 95 9.25 -4.79 9.32
N VAL A 96 9.31 -5.79 10.19
CA VAL A 96 8.89 -5.66 11.59
C VAL A 96 9.98 -4.93 12.36
N TRP A 97 9.60 -3.86 13.07
CA TRP A 97 10.50 -3.10 13.91
C TRP A 97 10.96 -3.88 15.15
N GLY A 98 12.26 -3.85 15.46
CA GLY A 98 12.91 -4.50 16.61
C GLY A 98 13.81 -5.70 16.26
N MET A 99 13.99 -6.01 14.98
CA MET A 99 14.86 -7.07 14.45
C MET A 99 16.31 -6.61 14.19
N GLY A 100 16.57 -5.30 14.11
CA GLY A 100 17.91 -4.73 14.01
C GLY A 100 18.53 -4.70 12.61
N ASN A 101 17.76 -5.04 11.57
CA ASN A 101 18.15 -4.99 10.16
C ASN A 101 17.13 -4.24 9.27
N GLU A 102 16.23 -3.47 9.86
CA GLU A 102 15.11 -2.81 9.19
C GLU A 102 15.56 -1.78 8.17
N GLU A 103 16.61 -1.00 8.48
CA GLU A 103 17.16 -0.01 7.55
C GLU A 103 17.66 -0.65 6.26
N ALA A 104 18.32 -1.80 6.36
CA ALA A 104 18.79 -2.55 5.19
C ALA A 104 17.61 -3.11 4.38
N LEU A 105 16.57 -3.61 5.05
CA LEU A 105 15.36 -4.12 4.40
C LEU A 105 14.54 -3.01 3.72
N LEU A 106 14.50 -1.81 4.30
CA LEU A 106 13.84 -0.63 3.70
C LEU A 106 14.65 -0.05 2.54
N ALA A 107 15.97 -0.03 2.64
CA ALA A 107 16.84 0.50 1.58
C ALA A 107 16.83 -0.35 0.30
N GLY A 108 16.49 -1.64 0.42
CA GLY A 108 16.40 -2.57 -0.71
C GLY A 108 15.02 -2.69 -1.35
N ALA A 109 14.01 -1.99 -0.82
CA ALA A 109 12.63 -1.98 -1.30
C ALA A 109 12.39 -1.01 -2.47
#